data_AF-A0A9P9DE40-F1
#
_entry.id   AF-A0A9P9DE40-F1
#
_cell.length_a   1.000
_cell.length_b   1.000
_cell.length_c   1.000
_cell.angle_alpha   90.00
_cell.angle_beta   90.00
_cell.angle_gamma   90.00
#
_symmetry.space_group_name_H-M   'P 1'
#
loop_
_entity.id
_entity.type
_entity.pdbx_description
1 polymer ?
#
loop_
_entity_poly.entity_id
_entity_poly.type
_entity_poly.pdbx_seq_one_letter_code
_entity_poly.pdbx_strand_id
1 'polypeptide(L)'
;MSKDTFISIHSQSYRNTTAALLGAIYLSAIRWWTYDPELSIHTPPNSALLRKMLRSALPSSYHRPKLCSIQAALLLLQCPPEDPLNPDHTFQWGLTCQALAIGQSLGLHLDATNWAIPQ
;
A
#
# COMPACT_ATOMS: atom_id res chain seq x y z
N MET A 1 -3.77 9.10 2.46
CA MET A 1 -4.84 8.80 3.42
C MET A 1 -4.20 8.96 4.78
N SER A 2 -4.70 9.84 5.64
CA SER A 2 -4.18 9.98 7.00
C SER A 2 -4.62 8.79 7.85
N LYS A 3 -3.94 8.57 8.98
CA LYS A 3 -4.30 7.53 9.95
C LYS A 3 -5.75 7.70 10.42
N ASP A 4 -6.17 8.92 10.74
CA ASP A 4 -7.51 9.18 11.28
C ASP A 4 -8.61 8.92 10.24
N THR A 5 -8.38 9.33 8.98
CA THR A 5 -9.29 9.01 7.88
C THR A 5 -9.39 7.51 7.67
N PHE A 6 -8.27 6.78 7.73
CA PHE A 6 -8.29 5.32 7.61
C PHE A 6 -9.10 4.66 8.72
N ILE A 7 -8.86 5.03 9.98
CA ILE A 7 -9.57 4.47 11.13
C ILE A 7 -11.07 4.74 11.02
N SER A 8 -11.47 5.96 10.64
CA SER A 8 -12.87 6.32 10.45
C SER A 8 -13.56 5.51 9.34
N ILE A 9 -12.88 5.31 8.20
CA ILE A 9 -13.41 4.50 7.10
C ILE A 9 -13.49 3.02 7.49
N HIS A 10 -12.45 2.52 8.16
CA HIS A 10 -12.34 1.11 8.52
C HIS A 10 -13.32 0.69 9.62
N SER A 11 -13.58 1.57 10.60
CA SER A 11 -14.58 1.33 11.65
C SER A 11 -16.01 1.21 11.10
N GLN A 12 -16.32 1.87 9.99
CA GLN A 12 -17.58 1.69 9.28
C GLN A 12 -17.60 0.38 8.49
N SER A 13 -16.57 0.13 7.67
CA SER A 13 -16.41 -1.12 6.94
C SER A 13 -15.03 -1.24 6.30
N TYR A 14 -14.36 -2.38 6.48
CA TYR A 14 -13.11 -2.69 5.76
C TYR A 14 -13.29 -2.68 4.23
N ARG A 15 -14.51 -2.91 3.71
CA ARG A 15 -14.81 -2.94 2.27
C ARG A 15 -14.75 -1.56 1.61
N ASN A 16 -14.76 -0.50 2.40
CA ASN A 16 -14.62 0.87 1.90
C ASN A 16 -13.17 1.20 1.51
N THR A 17 -12.21 0.34 1.87
CA THR A 17 -10.82 0.44 1.42
C THR A 17 -10.53 -0.59 0.33
N THR A 18 -9.83 -0.19 -0.72
CA THR A 18 -9.44 -1.12 -1.79
C THR A 18 -8.56 -2.24 -1.24
N ALA A 19 -8.75 -3.47 -1.71
CA ALA A 19 -8.01 -4.64 -1.24
C ALA A 19 -6.48 -4.47 -1.28
N ALA A 20 -5.94 -3.86 -2.34
CA ALA A 20 -4.50 -3.59 -2.45
C ALA A 20 -3.98 -2.63 -1.37
N LEU A 21 -4.72 -1.56 -1.09
CA LEU A 21 -4.35 -0.62 -0.02
C LEU A 21 -4.46 -1.28 1.36
N LEU A 22 -5.55 -2.00 1.61
CA LEU A 22 -5.77 -2.70 2.88
C LEU A 22 -4.69 -3.76 3.12
N GLY A 23 -4.36 -4.56 2.11
CA GLY A 23 -3.31 -5.56 2.19
C GLY A 23 -1.93 -4.94 2.46
N ALA A 24 -1.61 -3.80 1.86
CA ALA A 24 -0.34 -3.12 2.10
C ALA A 24 -0.26 -2.54 3.52
N ILE A 25 -1.37 -2.00 4.05
CA ILE A 25 -1.48 -1.57 5.45
C ILE A 25 -1.28 -2.74 6.40
N TYR A 26 -1.97 -3.87 6.18
CA TYR A 26 -1.83 -5.07 7.02
C TYR A 26 -0.40 -5.61 6.97
N LEU A 27 0.20 -5.74 5.78
CA LEU A 27 1.57 -6.19 5.63
C LEU A 27 2.57 -5.27 6.37
N SER A 28 2.30 -3.96 6.37
CA SER A 28 3.10 -2.97 7.10
C SER A 28 2.93 -3.10 8.61
N ALA A 29 1.71 -3.37 9.09
CA ALA A 29 1.36 -3.49 10.49
C ALA A 29 1.84 -4.81 11.12
N ILE A 30 1.87 -5.92 10.36
CA ILE A 30 2.25 -7.24 10.87
C ILE A 30 3.64 -7.26 11.53
N ARG A 31 4.58 -6.40 11.12
CA ARG A 31 5.90 -6.32 11.76
C ARG A 31 5.83 -5.89 13.23
N TRP A 32 4.75 -5.22 13.62
CA TRP A 32 4.53 -4.73 14.98
C TRP A 32 3.71 -5.70 15.83
N TRP A 33 3.32 -6.85 15.27
CA TRP A 33 2.42 -7.82 15.92
C TRP A 33 2.90 -8.27 17.30
N THR A 34 4.20 -8.52 17.44
CA THR A 34 4.80 -8.99 18.71
C THR A 34 4.91 -7.91 19.77
N TYR A 35 4.79 -6.63 19.40
CA TYR A 35 4.89 -5.50 20.33
C TYR A 35 3.54 -5.13 20.96
N ASP A 36 2.44 -5.66 20.41
CA ASP A 36 1.11 -5.40 20.90
C ASP A 36 0.69 -6.51 21.90
N PRO A 37 0.32 -6.16 23.15
CA PRO A 37 0.01 -7.16 24.17
C PRO A 37 -1.26 -7.97 23.87
N GLU A 38 -2.21 -7.41 23.11
CA GLU A 38 -3.45 -8.11 22.74
C GLU A 38 -3.25 -8.99 21.50
N LEU A 39 -2.41 -8.59 20.55
CA LEU A 39 -2.16 -9.37 19.33
C LEU A 39 -1.07 -10.42 19.51
N SER A 40 -0.07 -10.17 20.35
CA SER A 40 1.10 -11.06 20.51
C SER A 40 0.75 -12.47 21.02
N ILE A 41 -0.39 -12.65 21.66
CA ILE A 41 -0.92 -13.97 22.09
C ILE A 41 -1.48 -14.79 20.92
N HIS A 42 -1.72 -14.17 19.77
CA HIS A 42 -2.29 -14.80 18.58
C HIS A 42 -1.22 -15.05 17.51
N THR A 43 -1.44 -16.04 16.65
CA THR A 43 -0.57 -16.30 15.49
C THR A 43 -0.70 -15.16 14.47
N PRO A 44 0.41 -14.53 14.02
CA PRO A 44 0.35 -13.47 13.04
C PRO A 44 -0.18 -13.99 11.69
N PRO A 45 -0.85 -13.14 10.90
CA PRO A 45 -1.28 -13.47 9.55
C PRO A 45 -0.10 -13.85 8.64
N ASN A 46 -0.36 -14.71 7.64
CA ASN A 46 0.67 -15.13 6.69
C ASN A 46 1.11 -13.96 5.77
N SER A 47 2.27 -13.38 6.08
CA SER A 47 2.83 -12.23 5.36
C SER A 47 3.24 -12.55 3.92
N ALA A 48 3.70 -13.78 3.64
CA ALA A 48 4.04 -14.24 2.29
C ALA A 48 2.79 -14.30 1.41
N LEU A 49 1.69 -14.85 1.93
CA LEU A 49 0.40 -14.89 1.24
C LEU A 49 -0.13 -13.49 0.94
N LEU A 50 -0.11 -12.58 1.92
CA LEU A 50 -0.53 -11.18 1.74
C LEU A 50 0.31 -10.48 0.66
N ARG A 51 1.64 -10.68 0.69
CA ARG A 51 2.54 -10.13 -0.32
C ARG A 51 2.23 -10.69 -1.71
N LYS A 52 2.01 -12.00 -1.84
CA LYS A 52 1.60 -12.63 -3.10
C LYS A 52 0.30 -12.04 -3.64
N MET A 53 -0.71 -11.85 -2.79
CA MET A 53 -1.98 -11.21 -3.17
C MET A 53 -1.77 -9.78 -3.66
N LEU A 54 -0.95 -8.99 -2.97
CA LEU A 54 -0.61 -7.62 -3.39
C LEU A 54 0.10 -7.58 -4.74
N ARG A 55 1.07 -8.47 -4.96
CA ARG A 55 1.80 -8.61 -6.23
C ARG A 55 0.85 -8.90 -7.39
N SER A 56 -0.23 -9.64 -7.16
CA SER A 56 -1.26 -9.90 -8.18
C SER A 56 -2.26 -8.75 -8.36
N ALA A 57 -2.57 -8.01 -7.29
CA ALA A 57 -3.59 -6.97 -7.30
C ALA A 57 -3.08 -5.64 -7.87
N LEU A 58 -1.83 -5.25 -7.57
CA LEU A 58 -1.27 -3.96 -7.98
C LEU A 58 -1.15 -3.77 -9.50
N PRO A 59 -0.75 -4.76 -10.31
CA PRO A 59 -0.74 -4.63 -11.76
C PRO A 59 -2.12 -4.29 -12.35
N SER A 60 -3.21 -4.78 -11.75
CA SER A 60 -4.57 -4.47 -12.22
C SER A 60 -4.92 -2.98 -12.10
N SER A 61 -4.26 -2.25 -11.19
CA SER A 61 -4.46 -0.81 -11.01
C SER A 61 -3.98 0.06 -12.16
N TYR A 62 -3.14 -0.45 -13.08
CA TYR A 62 -2.67 0.32 -14.25
C TYR A 62 -3.80 0.80 -15.14
N HIS A 63 -4.84 -0.01 -15.32
CA HIS A 63 -5.96 0.30 -16.21
C HIS A 63 -6.88 1.39 -15.65
N ARG A 64 -6.78 1.66 -14.34
CA ARG A 64 -7.55 2.69 -13.66
C ARG A 64 -6.72 3.28 -12.53
N PRO A 65 -5.76 4.17 -12.84
CA PRO A 65 -4.90 4.76 -11.84
C PRO A 65 -5.75 5.53 -10.83
N LYS A 66 -5.51 5.26 -9.54
CA LYS A 66 -6.18 5.90 -8.41
C LYS A 66 -5.15 6.23 -7.34
N LEU A 67 -5.45 7.22 -6.51
CA LEU A 67 -4.59 7.60 -5.39
C LEU A 67 -4.32 6.42 -4.42
N CYS A 68 -5.29 5.53 -4.21
CA CYS A 68 -5.10 4.34 -3.39
C CYS A 68 -4.10 3.33 -3.99
N SER A 69 -3.93 3.32 -5.32
CA SER A 69 -3.02 2.40 -6.00
C SER A 69 -1.56 2.81 -5.80
N ILE A 70 -1.25 4.11 -5.92
CA ILE A 70 0.09 4.62 -5.60
C ILE A 70 0.38 4.49 -4.09
N GLN A 71 -0.60 4.74 -3.22
CA GLN A 71 -0.43 4.52 -1.77
C GLN A 71 -0.08 3.07 -1.44
N ALA A 72 -0.79 2.11 -2.04
CA ALA A 72 -0.52 0.69 -1.85
C ALA A 72 0.88 0.28 -2.37
N ALA A 73 1.28 0.79 -3.54
CA ALA A 73 2.61 0.54 -4.11
C ALA A 73 3.73 1.10 -3.21
N LEU A 74 3.59 2.34 -2.74
CA LEU A 74 4.56 2.97 -1.84
C LEU A 74 4.67 2.24 -0.50
N LEU A 75 3.56 1.83 0.10
CA LEU A 75 3.57 1.04 1.34
C LEU A 75 4.26 -0.31 1.14
N LEU A 76 4.01 -0.99 0.01
CA LEU A 76 4.67 -2.26 -0.29
C LEU A 76 6.18 -2.09 -0.51
N LEU A 77 6.62 -0.98 -1.14
CA LEU A 77 8.04 -0.66 -1.30
C LEU A 77 8.75 -0.42 0.04
N GLN A 78 8.04 0.04 1.06
CA GLN A 78 8.55 0.22 2.43
C GLN A 78 8.50 -1.05 3.28
N CYS A 79 7.89 -2.14 2.78
CA CYS A 79 7.89 -3.42 3.47
C CYS A 79 9.26 -4.10 3.36
N PRO A 80 9.68 -4.90 4.37
CA PRO A 80 10.91 -5.65 4.25
C PRO A 80 10.77 -6.66 3.10
N PRO A 81 11.88 -7.06 2.46
CA PRO A 81 11.84 -8.16 1.51
C PRO A 81 11.34 -9.43 2.20
N GLU A 82 10.72 -10.31 1.41
CA GLU A 82 10.24 -11.61 1.88
C GLU A 82 11.40 -12.52 2.31
N ASP A 83 12.48 -12.49 1.53
CA ASP A 83 13.76 -13.09 1.83
C ASP A 83 14.81 -11.99 2.00
N PRO A 84 15.24 -11.67 3.24
CA PRO A 84 16.29 -10.68 3.49
C PRO A 84 17.66 -11.05 2.93
N LEU A 85 17.94 -12.34 2.72
CA LEU A 85 19.22 -12.81 2.18
C LEU A 85 19.23 -12.76 0.64
N ASN A 86 18.05 -12.85 0.03
CA ASN A 86 17.87 -12.73 -1.42
C ASN A 86 16.69 -11.79 -1.78
N PRO A 87 16.85 -10.47 -1.55
CA PRO A 87 15.82 -9.51 -1.88
C PRO A 87 15.59 -9.43 -3.40
N ASP A 88 14.33 -9.51 -3.81
CA ASP A 88 13.93 -9.37 -5.22
C ASP A 88 13.99 -7.90 -5.68
N HIS A 89 15.20 -7.44 -6.00
CA HIS A 89 15.47 -6.08 -6.47
C HIS A 89 14.78 -5.77 -7.80
N THR A 90 14.62 -6.76 -8.68
CA THR A 90 13.96 -6.59 -9.97
C THR A 90 12.48 -6.28 -9.78
N PHE A 91 11.80 -7.00 -8.89
CA PHE A 91 10.41 -6.70 -8.54
C PHE A 91 10.26 -5.31 -7.91
N GLN A 92 11.14 -4.94 -6.97
CA GLN A 92 11.11 -3.61 -6.34
C GLN A 92 11.32 -2.48 -7.35
N TRP A 93 12.25 -2.64 -8.28
CA TRP A 93 12.46 -1.67 -9.36
C TRP A 93 11.21 -1.55 -10.24
N GLY A 94 10.65 -2.67 -10.70
CA GLY A 94 9.42 -2.68 -11.49
C GLY A 94 8.24 -2.02 -10.79
N LEU A 95 8.08 -2.28 -9.49
CA LEU A 95 7.05 -1.64 -8.66
C LEU A 95 7.29 -0.14 -8.49
N THR A 96 8.55 0.30 -8.42
CA THR A 96 8.92 1.72 -8.36
C THR A 96 8.56 2.43 -9.68
N CYS A 97 8.90 1.83 -10.81
CA CYS A 97 8.49 2.33 -12.13
C CYS A 97 6.96 2.40 -12.25
N GLN A 98 6.24 1.40 -11.73
CA GLN A 98 4.78 1.42 -11.69
C GLN A 98 4.24 2.56 -10.83
N ALA A 99 4.79 2.79 -9.65
CA ALA A 99 4.39 3.90 -8.78
C ALA A 99 4.61 5.25 -9.47
N LEU A 100 5.74 5.42 -10.18
CA LEU A 100 6.03 6.60 -10.98
C LEU A 100 5.00 6.80 -12.10
N ALA A 101 4.69 5.76 -12.88
CA ALA A 101 3.72 5.82 -13.97
C ALA A 101 2.31 6.18 -13.49
N ILE A 102 1.86 5.59 -12.37
CA ILE A 102 0.58 5.94 -11.73
C ILE A 102 0.61 7.39 -11.26
N GLY A 103 1.70 7.84 -10.62
CA GLY A 103 1.84 9.22 -10.15
C GLY A 103 1.80 10.24 -11.28
N GLN A 104 2.44 9.94 -12.41
CA GLN A 104 2.39 10.77 -13.60
C GLN A 104 0.98 10.83 -14.19
N SER A 105 0.31 9.68 -14.31
CA SER A 105 -1.05 9.59 -14.85
C SER A 105 -2.09 10.31 -13.98
N LEU A 106 -1.84 10.42 -12.67
CA LEU A 106 -2.68 11.18 -11.73
C LEU A 106 -2.35 12.67 -11.67
N GLY A 107 -1.30 13.14 -12.37
CA GLY A 107 -0.88 14.53 -12.31
C GLY A 107 -0.16 14.92 -11.02
N LEU A 108 0.31 13.97 -10.20
CA LEU A 108 0.99 14.25 -8.91
C LEU A 108 2.36 14.93 -9.08
N HIS A 109 2.89 14.91 -10.30
CA HIS A 109 4.15 15.55 -10.68
C HIS A 109 3.97 17.03 -11.07
N LEU A 110 2.74 17.49 -11.23
CA LEU A 110 2.45 18.86 -11.64
C LEU A 110 2.56 19.81 -10.44
N ASP A 111 3.10 21.01 -10.68
CA ASP A 111 3.10 22.07 -9.69
C ASP A 111 1.70 22.70 -9.57
N ALA A 112 1.11 22.56 -8.39
CA ALA A 112 -0.23 23.06 -8.08
C ALA A 112 -0.25 24.48 -7.48
N THR A 113 0.91 25.13 -7.34
CA THR A 113 1.03 26.44 -6.67
C THR A 113 0.12 27.52 -7.26
N ASN A 114 -0.06 27.50 -8.59
CA ASN A 114 -0.88 28.49 -9.31
C ASN A 114 -2.24 27.94 -9.75
N TRP A 115 -2.70 26.81 -9.20
CA TRP A 115 -4.00 26.26 -9.57
C TRP A 115 -5.13 27.08 -8.96
N ALA A 116 -6.07 27.52 -9.80
CA ALA A 116 -7.30 28.15 -9.36
C ALA A 116 -8.27 27.09 -8.83
N ILE A 117 -8.00 26.55 -7.63
CA ILE A 117 -8.86 25.57 -6.97
C ILE A 117 -10.03 26.32 -6.31
N PRO A 118 -11.28 26.10 -6.74
CA PRO A 118 -12.45 26.71 -6.11
C PRO A 118 -12.62 26.21 -4.67
N GLN A 119 -13.06 27.09 -3.78
CA GLN A 119 -13.40 26.75 -2.39
C GLN A 119 -14.78 26.09 -2.29
#